data_AF-A0A250JR06-F1
#
_entry.id   AF-A0A250JR06-F1
#
_cell.length_a   1.000
_cell.length_b   1.000
_cell.length_c   1.000
_cell.angle_alpha   90.00
_cell.angle_beta   90.00
_cell.angle_gamma   90.00
#
_symmetry.space_group_name_H-M   'P 1'
#
loop_
_entity.id
_entity.type
_entity.pdbx_description
1 polymer ?
#
loop_
_entity_poly.entity_id
_entity_poly.type
_entity_poly.pdbx_seq_one_letter_code
_entity_poly.pdbx_strand_id
1 'polypeptide(L)'
;MKLEALVEQFALNVAAQTEAIFRGDAKTGNKHARKYGAAVDTLLAHGDAGRDALLALLKHERMDVRVMAAAHLLRYRTAEARAVLEEAAKGQGLVPFGAQQALKRWEEGTWALDPG
;
A
#
# COMPACT_ATOMS: atom_id res chain seq x y z
N MET A 1 8.41 -15.08 11.27
CA MET A 1 8.51 -14.93 9.80
C MET A 1 9.57 -13.87 9.52
N LYS A 2 10.38 -14.01 8.46
CA LYS A 2 11.36 -12.97 8.12
C LYS A 2 10.67 -11.77 7.46
N LEU A 3 11.19 -10.55 7.65
CA LEU A 3 10.59 -9.33 7.11
C LEU A 3 10.53 -9.35 5.57
N GLU A 4 11.54 -9.93 4.93
CA GLU A 4 11.61 -10.08 3.48
C GLU A 4 10.46 -10.94 2.94
N ALA A 5 10.11 -12.02 3.65
CA ALA A 5 9.00 -12.88 3.26
C ALA A 5 7.64 -12.18 3.43
N LEU A 6 7.51 -11.31 4.45
CA LEU A 6 6.32 -10.48 4.64
C LEU A 6 6.17 -9.45 3.51
N VAL A 7 7.27 -8.80 3.13
CA VAL A 7 7.31 -7.84 2.02
C VAL A 7 6.96 -8.50 0.70
N GLU A 8 7.51 -9.69 0.43
CA GLU A 8 7.18 -10.47 -0.76
C GLU A 8 5.70 -10.87 -0.78
N GLN A 9 5.16 -11.37 0.34
CA GLN A 9 3.75 -11.70 0.45
C GLN A 9 2.86 -10.48 0.25
N PHE A 10 3.24 -9.32 0.77
CA PHE A 10 2.51 -8.08 0.53
C PHE A 10 2.47 -7.77 -0.97
N ALA A 11 3.63 -7.72 -1.64
CA ALA A 11 3.72 -7.38 -3.06
C ALA A 11 2.92 -8.35 -3.95
N LEU A 12 3.07 -9.67 -3.72
CA LEU A 12 2.36 -10.70 -4.48
C LEU A 12 0.84 -10.59 -4.32
N ASN A 13 0.36 -10.35 -3.10
CA ASN A 13 -1.08 -10.27 -2.84
C ASN A 13 -1.68 -8.93 -3.32
N VAL A 14 -0.94 -7.81 -3.26
CA VAL A 14 -1.41 -6.55 -3.85
C VAL A 14 -1.56 -6.68 -5.35
N ALA A 15 -0.55 -7.24 -6.04
CA ALA A 15 -0.64 -7.48 -7.47
C ALA A 15 -1.84 -8.38 -7.80
N ALA A 16 -1.98 -9.51 -7.10
CA ALA A 16 -3.08 -10.45 -7.33
C ALA A 16 -4.47 -9.85 -7.03
N GLN A 17 -4.58 -8.97 -6.02
CA GLN A 17 -5.81 -8.22 -5.75
C GLN A 17 -6.15 -7.30 -6.93
N THR A 18 -5.19 -6.48 -7.38
CA THR A 18 -5.39 -5.53 -8.47
C THR A 18 -5.84 -6.25 -9.74
N GLU A 19 -5.17 -7.34 -10.11
CA GLU A 19 -5.55 -8.16 -11.27
C GLU A 19 -6.97 -8.76 -11.13
N ALA A 20 -7.35 -9.19 -9.93
CA ALA A 20 -8.70 -9.72 -9.68
C ALA A 20 -9.76 -8.62 -9.80
N ILE A 21 -9.50 -7.42 -9.29
CA ILE A 21 -10.40 -6.27 -9.43
C ILE A 21 -10.57 -5.90 -10.91
N PHE A 22 -9.48 -5.86 -11.69
CA PHE A 22 -9.56 -5.60 -13.13
C PHE A 22 -10.41 -6.61 -13.89
N ARG A 23 -10.45 -7.87 -13.43
CA ARG A 23 -11.31 -8.91 -14.00
C ARG A 23 -12.74 -8.93 -13.43
N GLY A 24 -13.08 -8.01 -12.52
CA GLY A 24 -14.38 -8.00 -11.84
C GLY A 24 -14.56 -9.10 -10.79
N ASP A 25 -13.49 -9.81 -10.40
CA ASP A 25 -13.52 -10.85 -9.38
C ASP A 25 -13.25 -10.29 -7.98
N ALA A 26 -14.26 -9.61 -7.43
CA ALA A 26 -14.18 -9.02 -6.11
C ALA A 26 -13.95 -10.06 -5.00
N LYS A 27 -14.42 -11.31 -5.18
CA LYS A 27 -14.27 -12.36 -4.16
C LYS A 27 -12.81 -12.76 -4.01
N THR A 28 -12.12 -13.00 -5.13
CA THR A 28 -10.68 -13.30 -5.12
C THR A 28 -9.87 -12.07 -4.72
N GLY A 29 -10.24 -10.89 -5.19
CA GLY A 29 -9.63 -9.61 -4.78
C GLY A 29 -9.64 -9.44 -3.26
N ASN A 30 -10.79 -9.63 -2.61
CA ASN A 30 -10.93 -9.51 -1.16
C ASN A 30 -10.13 -10.58 -0.39
N LYS A 31 -9.94 -11.78 -0.96
CA LYS A 31 -9.09 -12.82 -0.35
C LYS A 31 -7.63 -12.38 -0.31
N HIS A 32 -7.13 -11.79 -1.41
CA HIS A 32 -5.79 -11.24 -1.44
C HIS A 32 -5.65 -9.99 -0.57
N ALA A 33 -6.72 -9.18 -0.48
CA ALA A 33 -6.76 -8.01 0.40
C ALA A 33 -6.49 -8.36 1.86
N ARG A 34 -7.16 -9.38 2.37
CA ARG A 34 -6.96 -9.88 3.74
C ARG A 34 -5.54 -10.39 3.96
N LYS A 35 -4.92 -11.00 2.95
CA LYS A 35 -3.56 -11.53 3.05
C LYS A 35 -2.50 -10.43 3.11
N TYR A 36 -2.54 -9.46 2.20
CA TYR A 36 -1.58 -8.35 2.31
C TYR A 36 -1.87 -7.49 3.55
N GLY A 37 -3.13 -7.37 3.97
CA GLY A 37 -3.52 -6.71 5.22
C GLY A 37 -2.81 -7.31 6.43
N ALA A 38 -2.91 -8.63 6.60
CA ALA A 38 -2.19 -9.32 7.68
C ALA A 38 -0.66 -9.16 7.59
N ALA A 39 -0.11 -9.13 6.37
CA ALA A 39 1.32 -8.93 6.16
C ALA A 39 1.78 -7.51 6.56
N VAL A 40 1.04 -6.47 6.15
CA VAL A 40 1.37 -5.08 6.52
C VAL A 40 1.18 -4.84 8.01
N ASP A 41 0.13 -5.39 8.63
CA ASP A 41 -0.08 -5.28 10.08
C ASP A 41 1.10 -5.89 10.84
N THR A 42 1.56 -7.07 10.41
CA THR A 42 2.73 -7.72 11.01
C THR A 42 4.00 -6.89 10.80
N LEU A 43 4.22 -6.34 9.61
CA LEU A 43 5.37 -5.46 9.33
C LEU A 43 5.34 -4.22 10.22
N LEU A 44 4.20 -3.53 10.32
CA LEU A 44 4.08 -2.33 11.14
C LEU A 44 4.27 -2.61 12.63
N ALA A 45 3.88 -3.80 13.11
CA ALA A 45 4.13 -4.25 14.49
C ALA A 45 5.63 -4.44 14.81
N HIS A 46 6.49 -4.62 13.80
CA HIS A 46 7.95 -4.65 13.98
C HIS A 46 8.58 -3.25 14.07
N GLY A 47 7.78 -2.18 14.13
CA GLY A 47 8.28 -0.82 14.28
C GLY A 47 9.10 -0.35 13.08
N ASP A 48 10.20 0.35 13.32
CA ASP A 48 11.01 0.95 12.25
C ASP A 48 11.59 -0.08 11.29
N ALA A 49 12.02 -1.24 11.78
CA ALA A 49 12.55 -2.30 10.91
C ALA A 49 11.51 -2.76 9.88
N GLY A 50 10.24 -2.91 10.27
CA GLY A 50 9.18 -3.29 9.34
C GLY A 50 8.71 -2.15 8.44
N ARG A 51 8.73 -0.90 8.93
CA ARG A 51 8.48 0.30 8.11
C ARG A 51 9.55 0.46 7.03
N ASP A 52 10.81 0.23 7.37
CA ASP A 52 11.93 0.30 6.42
C ASP A 52 11.87 -0.83 5.40
N ALA A 53 11.43 -2.03 5.82
CA ALA A 53 11.16 -3.13 4.90
C ALA A 53 10.04 -2.79 3.90
N LEU A 54 8.94 -2.17 4.35
CA LEU A 54 7.89 -1.66 3.45
C LEU A 54 8.38 -0.52 2.56
N LEU A 55 9.27 0.36 3.07
CA LEU A 55 9.80 1.50 2.33
C LEU A 55 10.55 1.04 1.06
N ALA A 56 11.19 -0.12 1.10
CA ALA A 56 11.83 -0.72 -0.08
C ALA A 56 10.85 -0.93 -1.25
N LEU A 57 9.56 -1.19 -0.97
CA LEU A 57 8.54 -1.39 -2.00
C LEU A 57 8.16 -0.11 -2.76
N LEU A 58 8.53 1.08 -2.27
CA LEU A 58 8.32 2.33 -3.02
C LEU A 58 9.09 2.35 -4.35
N LYS A 59 10.09 1.47 -4.51
CA LYS A 59 10.88 1.31 -5.75
C LYS A 59 10.51 0.05 -6.55
N HIS A 60 9.49 -0.71 -6.13
CA HIS A 60 9.08 -1.97 -6.74
C HIS A 60 8.69 -1.79 -8.22
N GLU A 61 8.90 -2.75 -9.12
CA GLU A 61 8.61 -2.55 -10.56
C GLU A 61 7.15 -2.17 -10.85
N ARG A 62 6.19 -2.76 -10.12
CA ARG A 62 4.76 -2.50 -10.31
C ARG A 62 4.27 -1.28 -9.54
N MET A 63 3.54 -0.39 -10.22
CA MET A 63 2.99 0.83 -9.63
C MET A 63 1.91 0.58 -8.57
N ASP A 64 1.06 -0.44 -8.75
CA ASP A 64 0.03 -0.80 -7.76
C ASP A 64 0.63 -1.19 -6.40
N VAL A 65 1.73 -1.95 -6.41
CA VAL A 65 2.50 -2.31 -5.21
C VAL A 65 3.09 -1.06 -4.55
N ARG A 66 3.68 -0.14 -5.33
CA ARG A 66 4.22 1.13 -4.80
C ARG A 66 3.14 1.95 -4.12
N VAL A 67 1.99 2.12 -4.78
CA VAL A 67 0.86 2.93 -4.28
C VAL A 67 0.28 2.34 -3.00
N MET A 68 0.09 1.02 -2.95
CA MET A 68 -0.42 0.38 -1.73
C MET A 68 0.56 0.50 -0.57
N ALA A 69 1.86 0.27 -0.80
CA ALA A 69 2.88 0.45 0.23
C ALA A 69 2.94 1.90 0.73
N ALA A 70 2.90 2.87 -0.19
CA ALA A 70 2.89 4.29 0.14
C ALA A 70 1.67 4.68 0.99
N ALA A 71 0.48 4.18 0.65
CA ALA A 71 -0.73 4.45 1.42
C ALA A 71 -0.60 4.01 2.90
N HIS A 72 0.01 2.84 3.16
CA HIS A 72 0.27 2.37 4.51
C HIS A 72 1.41 3.12 5.22
N LEU A 73 2.36 3.68 4.47
CA LEU A 73 3.51 4.41 5.01
C LEU A 73 3.27 5.91 5.19
N LEU A 74 2.14 6.48 4.72
CA LEU A 74 1.84 7.91 4.80
C LEU A 74 2.04 8.51 6.20
N ARG A 75 1.72 7.75 7.26
CA ARG A 75 1.89 8.18 8.67
C ARG A 75 3.32 8.08 9.20
N TYR A 76 4.17 7.26 8.60
CA TYR A 76 5.46 6.87 9.17
C TYR A 76 6.67 7.39 8.37
N ARG A 77 6.49 7.53 7.05
CA ARG A 77 7.48 7.97 6.06
C ARG A 77 6.78 8.91 5.06
N THR A 78 6.21 9.99 5.60
CA THR A 78 5.24 10.84 4.89
C THR A 78 5.80 11.43 3.62
N ALA A 79 7.03 11.94 3.63
CA ALA A 79 7.63 12.58 2.46
C ALA A 79 7.81 11.59 1.29
N GLU A 80 8.36 10.42 1.58
CA GLU A 80 8.62 9.36 0.59
C GLU A 80 7.32 8.76 0.07
N ALA A 81 6.38 8.46 0.96
CA ALA A 81 5.07 7.93 0.59
C ALA A 81 4.28 8.92 -0.27
N ARG A 82 4.24 10.20 0.14
CA ARG A 82 3.52 11.25 -0.59
C ARG A 82 4.07 11.44 -1.99
N ALA A 83 5.40 11.48 -2.15
CA ALA A 83 6.02 11.64 -3.47
C ALA A 83 5.60 10.53 -4.45
N VAL A 84 5.51 9.28 -3.99
CA VAL A 84 5.04 8.14 -4.81
C VAL A 84 3.57 8.29 -5.18
N LEU A 85 2.72 8.65 -4.21
CA LEU A 85 1.29 8.81 -4.46
C LEU A 85 1.01 9.97 -5.42
N GLU A 86 1.70 11.09 -5.27
CA GLU A 86 1.57 12.25 -6.16
C GLU A 86 2.01 11.92 -7.59
N GLU A 87 3.08 11.15 -7.76
CA GLU A 87 3.50 10.68 -9.07
C GLU A 87 2.46 9.74 -9.69
N ALA A 88 1.99 8.75 -8.92
CA ALA A 88 0.99 7.80 -9.40
C ALA A 88 -0.35 8.47 -9.74
N ALA A 89 -0.73 9.52 -9.02
CA ALA A 89 -1.98 10.25 -9.18
C ALA A 89 -2.11 11.02 -10.50
N LYS A 90 -1.00 11.22 -11.25
CA LYS A 90 -1.00 11.93 -12.54
C LYS A 90 -1.60 11.12 -13.69
N GLY A 91 -1.72 9.81 -13.53
CA GLY A 91 -2.22 8.91 -14.57
C GLY A 91 -3.76 8.80 -14.62
N GLN A 92 -4.24 7.85 -15.42
CA GLN A 92 -5.66 7.45 -15.48
C GLN A 92 -5.81 5.95 -15.19
N GLY A 93 -6.97 5.57 -14.67
CA GLY A 93 -7.31 4.19 -14.31
C GLY A 93 -7.29 3.93 -12.81
N LEU A 94 -7.38 2.66 -12.43
CA LEU A 94 -7.63 2.24 -11.04
C LEU A 94 -6.51 2.65 -10.08
N VAL A 95 -5.25 2.50 -10.49
CA VAL A 95 -4.09 2.79 -9.63
C VAL A 95 -3.93 4.28 -9.38
N PRO A 96 -3.94 5.16 -10.40
CA PRO A 96 -3.96 6.62 -10.19
C PRO A 96 -5.15 7.09 -9.36
N PHE A 97 -6.35 6.55 -9.61
CA PHE A 97 -7.53 6.85 -8.80
C PHE A 97 -7.31 6.48 -7.32
N GLY A 98 -6.77 5.30 -7.04
CA GLY A 98 -6.43 4.90 -5.67
C GLY A 98 -5.45 5.85 -5.00
N ALA A 99 -4.42 6.31 -5.73
CA ALA A 99 -3.44 7.27 -5.21
C ALA A 99 -4.07 8.65 -4.90
N GLN A 100 -4.94 9.15 -5.79
CA GLN A 100 -5.70 10.39 -5.56
C GLN A 100 -6.59 10.29 -4.31
N GLN A 101 -7.28 9.17 -4.14
CA GLN A 101 -8.12 8.95 -2.97
C GLN A 101 -7.30 8.87 -1.69
N ALA A 102 -6.12 8.25 -1.70
CA ALA A 102 -5.21 8.22 -0.56
C ALA A 102 -4.72 9.61 -0.16
N LEU A 103 -4.26 10.41 -1.12
CA LEU A 103 -3.84 11.80 -0.89
C LEU A 103 -4.98 12.65 -0.35
N LYS A 104 -6.17 12.57 -0.97
CA LYS A 104 -7.35 13.30 -0.52
C LYS A 104 -7.71 12.98 0.93
N ARG A 105 -7.75 11.70 1.30
CA ARG A 105 -8.08 11.28 2.68
C ARG A 105 -7.01 11.69 3.70
N TRP A 106 -5.75 11.77 3.27
CA TRP A 106 -4.66 12.31 4.07
C TRP A 106 -4.82 13.82 4.29
N GLU A 107 -5.07 14.59 3.24
CA GLU A 107 -5.27 16.05 3.28
C GLU A 107 -6.51 16.45 4.08
N GLU A 108 -7.60 15.68 3.98
CA GLU A 108 -8.82 15.85 4.77
C GLU A 108 -8.63 15.54 6.28
N GLY A 109 -7.44 15.06 6.69
CA GLY A 109 -7.17 14.67 8.08
C GLY A 109 -7.89 13.40 8.52
N THR A 110 -8.67 12.74 7.65
CA THR A 110 -9.37 11.47 7.96
C THR A 110 -8.38 10.39 8.36
N TRP A 111 -7.18 10.41 7.75
CA TRP A 111 -6.10 9.50 8.08
C TRP A 111 -5.04 10.11 8.99
N ALA A 112 -5.22 11.34 9.48
CA ALA A 112 -4.35 11.96 10.49
C ALA A 112 -4.77 11.62 11.93
N LEU A 113 -5.90 10.90 12.12
CA LEU A 113 -6.38 10.52 13.45
C LEU A 113 -5.41 9.55 14.13
N ASP A 114 -4.87 9.96 15.27
CA ASP A 114 -4.18 9.10 16.23
C ASP A 114 -5.11 7.96 16.65
N PRO A 115 -4.61 6.71 16.79
CA PRO A 115 -5.29 5.76 17.65
C PRO A 115 -5.20 6.32 19.07
N GLY A 116 -6.34 6.76 19.61
CA GLY A 116 -6.45 7.01 21.05
C GLY A 116 -6.14 5.78 21.88
#